data_AF-A0A950BSS0-F1
#
_entry.id   AF-A0A950BSS0-F1
#
_cell.length_a   1.000
_cell.length_b   1.000
_cell.length_c   1.000
_cell.angle_alpha   90.00
_cell.angle_beta   90.00
_cell.angle_gamma   90.00
#
_symmetry.space_group_name_H-M   'P 1'
#
loop_
_entity.id
_entity.type
_entity.pdbx_description
1 polymer ?
#
loop_
_entity_poly.entity_id
_entity_poly.type
_entity_poly.pdbx_seq_one_letter_code
_entity_poly.pdbx_strand_id
1 'polypeptide(L)' 'DDLVWLEVEADGFLYNMVRAIAGTLSWVGIGKRPESWVGDVLRAEKRVEAGPTAPPRGLFLVKVHHGSEPG' A
#
# COMPACT_ATOMS: atom_id res chain seq x y z
N ASP A 1 -8.65 -19.24 9.31
CA ASP A 1 -7.47 -18.54 8.79
C ASP A 1 -7.80 -17.07 8.60
N ASP A 2 -7.40 -16.23 9.56
CA ASP A 2 -7.75 -14.80 9.57
C ASP A 2 -6.64 -13.98 8.91
N LEU A 3 -6.48 -14.17 7.60
CA LEU A 3 -5.56 -13.38 6.79
C LEU A 3 -6.27 -12.15 6.20
N VAL A 4 -5.62 -11.00 6.26
CA VAL A 4 -6.04 -9.79 5.54
C VAL A 4 -5.11 -9.60 4.35
N TRP A 5 -5.69 -9.57 3.15
CA TRP A 5 -4.98 -9.33 1.91
C TRP A 5 -5.13 -7.88 1.47
N LEU A 6 -4.04 -7.28 1.01
CA LEU A 6 -4.03 -5.96 0.38
C LEU A 6 -3.60 -6.15 -1.07
N GLU A 7 -4.52 -5.94 -2.00
CA GLU A 7 -4.25 -5.92 -3.43
C GLU A 7 -4.17 -4.46 -3.89
N VAL A 8 -3.09 -4.11 -4.59
CA VAL A 8 -2.84 -2.76 -5.08
C VAL A 8 -2.48 -2.84 -6.56
N GLU A 9 -3.24 -2.14 -7.38
CA GLU A 9 -3.06 -2.05 -8.82
C GLU A 9 -2.72 -0.60 -9.19
N ALA A 10 -1.74 -0.42 -10.08
CA ALA A 10 -1.34 0.87 -10.63
C ALA A 10 -0.62 0.66 -11.97
N ASP A 11 -0.51 1.72 -12.77
CA ASP A 11 0.31 1.79 -13.97
C ASP A 11 1.82 1.77 -13.68
N GLY A 12 2.21 2.24 -12.49
CA GLY A 12 3.55 2.16 -11.98
C GLY A 12 3.59 2.37 -10.46
N PHE A 13 4.66 1.89 -9.83
CA PHE A 13 4.87 2.04 -8.39
C PHE A 13 6.20 2.71 -8.10
N LEU A 14 6.21 3.65 -7.15
CA LEU A 14 7.45 4.19 -6.59
C LEU A 14 8.14 3.17 -5.69
N TYR A 15 9.44 3.38 -5.42
CA TYR A 15 10.20 2.56 -4.50
C TYR A 15 9.52 2.48 -3.12
N ASN A 16 9.30 1.26 -2.63
CA ASN A 16 8.59 0.95 -1.37
C ASN A 16 7.12 1.39 -1.29
N MET A 17 6.49 1.90 -2.37
CA MET A 17 5.13 2.46 -2.32
C MET A 17 4.11 1.51 -1.71
N VAL A 18 3.98 0.30 -2.24
CA VAL A 18 3.01 -0.71 -1.76
C VAL A 18 3.27 -1.09 -0.31
N ARG A 19 4.54 -1.25 0.09
CA ARG A 19 4.92 -1.58 1.47
C ARG A 19 4.66 -0.44 2.45
N ALA A 20 4.78 0.80 2.01
CA ALA A 20 4.45 1.98 2.81
C ALA A 20 2.93 2.12 3.00
N ILE A 21 2.14 1.85 1.95
CA ILE A 21 0.67 1.78 2.03
C ILE A 21 0.26 0.69 3.03
N ALA A 22 0.79 -0.52 2.88
CA ALA A 22 0.48 -1.65 3.77
C ALA A 22 0.80 -1.35 5.25
N GLY A 23 1.95 -0.75 5.54
CA GLY A 23 2.30 -0.40 6.91
C GLY A 23 1.51 0.77 7.49
N THR A 24 1.07 1.71 6.64
CA THR A 24 0.13 2.78 7.03
C THR A 24 -1.23 2.20 7.41
N LEU A 25 -1.79 1.36 6.54
CA LEU A 25 -3.08 0.69 6.78
C LEU A 25 -3.03 -0.27 7.98
N SER A 26 -1.89 -0.93 8.21
CA SER A 26 -1.71 -1.80 9.37
C SER A 26 -1.88 -1.05 10.70
N TRP A 27 -1.38 0.19 10.81
CA TRP A 27 -1.56 1.00 12.02
C TRP A 27 -3.01 1.41 12.24
N VAL A 28 -3.76 1.65 11.17
CA VAL A 28 -5.20 1.90 11.25
C VAL A 28 -5.94 0.63 11.68
N GLY A 29 -5.65 -0.51 11.03
CA GLY A 29 -6.31 -1.79 11.31
C GLY A 29 -6.12 -2.30 12.74
N ILE A 30 -5.00 -1.96 13.41
CA ILE A 30 -4.77 -2.30 14.83
C ILE A 30 -5.21 -1.18 15.81
N GLY A 31 -5.82 -0.10 15.32
CA GLY A 31 -6.32 1.01 16.15
C GLY A 31 -5.25 1.99 16.66
N LYS A 32 -4.01 1.93 16.15
CA LYS A 32 -2.92 2.85 16.55
C LYS A 32 -3.09 4.27 15.98
N ARG A 33 -3.85 4.40 14.89
CA ARG A 33 -4.20 5.66 14.23
C ARG A 33 -5.67 5.60 13.76
N PRO A 34 -6.40 6.74 13.74
CA PRO A 34 -7.76 6.77 13.23
C PRO A 34 -7.79 6.60 11.70
N GLU A 35 -8.92 6.19 11.16
CA GLU A 35 -9.11 6.03 9.70
C GLU A 35 -8.85 7.33 8.92
N SER A 36 -9.22 8.48 9.49
CA SER A 36 -9.00 9.80 8.90
C SER A 36 -7.53 10.13 8.65
N TRP A 37 -6.61 9.50 9.40
CA TRP A 37 -5.18 9.74 9.32
C TRP A 37 -4.62 9.43 7.93
N VAL A 38 -5.16 8.42 7.23
CA VAL A 38 -4.70 8.09 5.86
C VAL A 38 -4.86 9.29 4.92
N GLY A 39 -5.97 10.03 5.06
CA GLY A 39 -6.18 11.27 4.30
C GLY A 39 -5.19 12.37 4.68
N ASP A 40 -4.83 12.48 5.95
CA ASP A 40 -3.80 13.43 6.41
C ASP A 40 -2.42 13.09 5.81
N VAL A 41 -2.05 11.81 5.81
CA VAL A 41 -0.79 11.33 5.21
C VAL A 41 -0.71 11.71 3.73
N LEU A 42 -1.79 11.49 2.98
CA LEU A 42 -1.86 11.84 1.56
C LEU A 42 -1.72 13.35 1.34
N ARG A 43 -2.44 14.17 2.12
CA ARG A 43 -2.36 15.64 2.04
C ARG A 43 -1.00 16.20 2.43
N ALA A 44 -0.28 15.54 3.33
CA ALA A 44 1.00 16.02 3.79
C ALA A 44 2.12 15.85 2.77
N GLU A 45 1.97 14.93 1.80
CA GLU A 45 2.94 14.62 0.75
C GLU A 45 4.36 14.30 1.29
N LYS A 46 4.44 13.82 2.53
CA LYS A 46 5.69 13.61 3.25
C LYS A 46 5.79 12.17 3.72
N ARG A 47 6.85 11.47 3.32
CA ARG A 47 7.08 10.07 3.69
C ARG A 47 7.09 9.84 5.20
N VAL A 48 7.58 10.81 5.98
CA VAL A 48 7.67 10.74 7.44
C VAL A 48 6.31 10.69 8.13
N GLU A 49 5.25 11.17 7.47
CA GLU A 49 3.89 11.13 8.01
C GLU A 49 3.21 9.78 7.79
N ALA A 50 3.67 9.01 6.79
CA ALA A 50 3.17 7.67 6.52
C ALA A 50 3.68 6.63 7.53
N GLY A 51 2.96 5.52 7.65
CA GLY A 51 3.35 4.39 8.50
C GLY A 51 4.69 3.77 8.12
N PRO A 52 5.20 2.84 8.96
CA PRO A 52 6.46 2.17 8.70
C PRO A 52 6.39 1.38 7.38
N THR A 53 7.51 1.17 6.71
CA THR A 53 7.52 0.28 5.54
C THR A 53 7.31 -1.16 6.02
N ALA A 54 6.22 -1.81 5.59
CA ALA A 54 5.93 -3.20 5.95
C ALA A 54 7.09 -4.15 5.56
N PRO A 55 7.31 -5.29 6.22
CA PRO A 55 8.34 -6.25 5.83
C PRO A 55 8.20 -6.73 4.37
N PRO A 56 9.31 -7.05 3.67
CA PRO A 56 9.24 -7.38 2.23
C PRO A 56 8.64 -8.77 1.96
N ARG A 57 8.69 -9.69 2.93
CA ARG A 57 8.32 -11.10 2.76
C ARG A 57 6.83 -11.34 2.44
N GLY A 58 5.97 -10.33 2.63
CA GLY A 58 4.54 -10.41 2.33
C GLY A 58 4.14 -9.78 0.99
N LEU A 59 5.07 -9.17 0.25
CA LEU A 59 4.78 -8.55 -1.04
C LEU A 59 5.14 -9.51 -2.18
N PHE A 60 4.22 -9.73 -3.10
CA PHE A 60 4.41 -10.51 -4.31
C PHE A 60 3.64 -9.86 -5.47
N LEU A 61 4.17 -10.03 -6.69
CA LEU A 61 3.49 -9.59 -7.91
C LEU A 61 2.41 -10.60 -8.27
N VAL A 62 1.15 -10.14 -8.36
CA VAL A 62 0.01 -11.01 -8.67
C VAL A 62 -0.23 -11.10 -10.17
N LYS A 63 -0.26 -9.94 -10.86
CA LYS A 63 -0.63 -9.85 -12.27
C LYS A 63 0.04 -8.66 -12.94
N VAL A 64 0.30 -8.78 -14.25
CA VAL A 64 0.69 -7.69 -15.13
C VAL A 64 -0.34 -7.61 -16.25
N HIS A 65 -0.89 -6.42 -16.47
CA HIS A 65 -1.82 -6.17 -17.57
C HIS A 65 -1.03 -5.70 -18.79
N HIS A 66 -1.03 -6.50 -19.85
CA HIS A 66 -0.61 -6.06 -21.16
C HIS A 66 -1.85 -5.54 -21.90
N GLY A 67 -1.77 -4.34 -22.47
CA GLY A 67 -2.79 -3.90 -23.41
C GLY A 67 -2.92 -4.96 -24.49
N SER A 68 -4.15 -5.38 -24.80
CA SER A 68 -4.39 -6.29 -25.92
C SER A 68 -3.85 -5.64 -27.19
N GLU A 69 -2.72 -6.12 -27.70
CA GLU A 69 -2.30 -5.78 -29.06
C GLU A 69 -3.41 -6.27 -30.00
N PRO A 70 -3.96 -5.41 -30.89
CA PRO A 70 -4.70 -5.93 -32.03
C PRO A 70 -3.70 -6.70 -32.88
N GLY A 71 -3.93 -8.02 -33.03
CA GLY A 71 -3.21 -8.85 -33.98
C GLY A 71 -3.42 -8.43 -35.43
#